data_AF-X0TAF2-F1
#
_entry.id   AF-X0TAF2-F1
#
_cell.length_a   1.000
_cell.length_b   1.000
_cell.length_c   1.000
_cell.angle_alpha   90.00
_cell.angle_beta   90.00
_cell.angle_gamma   90.00
#
_symmetry.space_group_name_H-M   'P 1'
#
loop_
_entity.id
_entity.type
_entity.pdbx_description
1 polymer ?
#
loop_
_entity_poly.entity_id
_entity_poly.type
_entity_poly.pdbx_seq_one_letter_code
_entity_poly.pdbx_strand_id
1 'polypeptide(L)'
;MIEVEIKVKISDPNLIRKKFDINGVYKLSLHHEDIYFNMPKGLRDFKQTDEALRLRKSVEFNRDSKKVAQKINYFITYKGKKIDKTTKTREEIEVKINEIDDMKNLLKILGFREVFTVIKER
;
A
#
# COMPACT_ATOMS: atom_id res chain seq x y z
N MET A 1 1.28 10.00 -11.98
CA MET A 1 2.09 8.96 -12.66
C MET A 1 1.17 7.79 -12.98
N ILE A 2 1.34 7.07 -14.11
CA ILE A 2 0.57 5.84 -14.37
C ILE A 2 1.43 4.64 -13.96
N GLU A 3 0.91 3.81 -13.06
CA GLU A 3 1.56 2.54 -12.67
C GLU A 3 0.82 1.37 -13.34
N VAL A 4 1.55 0.49 -14.02
CA VAL A 4 1.01 -0.72 -14.63
C VAL A 4 1.37 -1.93 -13.76
N GLU A 5 0.37 -2.50 -13.08
CA GLU A 5 0.57 -3.62 -12.14
C GLU A 5 -0.37 -4.81 -12.45
N ILE A 6 0.15 -6.04 -12.32
CA ILE A 6 -0.62 -7.29 -12.31
C ILE A 6 -0.40 -7.99 -10.96
N LYS A 7 -1.46 -8.56 -10.37
CA LYS A 7 -1.35 -9.43 -9.19
C LYS A 7 -1.89 -10.81 -9.52
N VAL A 8 -1.08 -11.83 -9.28
CA VAL A 8 -1.44 -13.23 -9.45
C VAL A 8 -1.57 -13.88 -8.08
N LYS A 9 -2.62 -14.68 -7.88
CA LYS A 9 -2.77 -15.48 -6.68
C LYS A 9 -1.76 -16.62 -6.72
N ILE A 10 -0.93 -16.72 -5.68
CA ILE A 10 0.03 -17.81 -5.52
C ILE A 10 -0.59 -18.84 -4.58
N SER A 11 -0.75 -20.08 -5.05
CA SER A 11 -1.25 -21.21 -4.26
C SER A 11 -0.19 -21.75 -3.29
N ASP A 12 1.07 -21.84 -3.75
CA ASP A 12 2.21 -22.28 -2.93
C ASP A 12 3.33 -21.22 -2.94
N PRO A 13 3.37 -20.35 -1.92
CA PRO A 13 4.41 -19.33 -1.78
C PRO A 13 5.83 -19.92 -1.65
N ASN A 14 5.99 -21.10 -1.07
CA ASN A 14 7.31 -21.70 -0.85
C ASN A 14 7.90 -22.20 -2.16
N LEU A 15 7.08 -22.83 -3.01
CA LEU A 15 7.49 -23.23 -4.36
C LEU A 15 7.95 -22.02 -5.18
N ILE A 16 7.18 -20.92 -5.14
CA ILE A 16 7.54 -19.70 -5.87
C ILE A 16 8.83 -19.07 -5.31
N ARG A 17 9.00 -19.01 -3.98
CA ARG A 17 10.25 -18.52 -3.36
C ARG A 17 11.46 -19.32 -3.84
N LYS A 18 11.40 -20.66 -3.80
CA LYS A 18 12.49 -21.53 -4.29
C LYS A 18 12.84 -21.25 -5.76
N LYS A 19 11.83 -21.02 -6.62
CA LYS A 19 12.08 -20.65 -8.02
C LYS A 19 12.78 -19.31 -8.16
N PHE A 20 12.43 -18.33 -7.32
CA PHE A 20 13.10 -17.03 -7.29
C PHE A 20 14.48 -17.07 -6.64
N ASP A 21 14.78 -18.00 -5.71
CA ASP A 21 16.13 -18.11 -5.16
C ASP A 21 17.17 -18.59 -6.20
N ILE A 22 16.73 -19.19 -7.32
CA ILE A 22 17.61 -19.63 -8.42
C ILE A 22 18.06 -18.46 -9.31
N ASN A 23 17.12 -17.57 -9.69
CA ASN A 23 17.36 -16.52 -10.70
C ASN A 23 17.07 -15.09 -10.21
N GLY A 24 16.49 -14.95 -9.02
CA GLY A 24 16.14 -13.68 -8.41
C GLY A 24 17.19 -13.25 -7.39
N VAL A 25 17.21 -11.95 -7.12
CA VAL A 25 18.06 -11.37 -6.09
C VAL A 25 17.16 -10.86 -4.98
N TYR A 26 17.34 -11.41 -3.77
CA TYR A 26 16.69 -10.86 -2.59
C TYR A 26 17.12 -9.40 -2.41
N LYS A 27 16.14 -8.49 -2.29
CA LYS A 27 16.40 -7.07 -2.01
C LYS A 27 16.10 -6.73 -0.57
N LEU A 28 14.87 -6.99 -0.14
CA LEU A 28 14.36 -6.65 1.18
C LEU A 28 13.04 -7.36 1.44
N SER A 29 12.57 -7.34 2.68
CA SER A 29 11.22 -7.72 3.07
C SER A 29 10.53 -6.53 3.73
N LEU A 30 9.22 -6.37 3.51
CA LEU A 30 8.45 -5.25 4.03
C LEU A 30 7.26 -5.76 4.85
N HIS A 31 7.02 -5.10 5.98
CA HIS A 31 5.73 -5.16 6.67
C HIS A 31 4.96 -3.88 6.35
N HIS A 32 3.78 -4.03 5.76
CA HIS A 32 2.90 -2.91 5.42
C HIS A 32 1.66 -2.91 6.29
N GLU A 33 1.38 -1.76 6.89
CA GLU A 33 0.10 -1.43 7.50
C GLU A 33 -0.53 -0.28 6.70
N ASP A 34 -1.63 -0.61 6.01
CA ASP A 34 -2.30 0.30 5.09
C ASP A 34 -3.66 0.72 5.67
N ILE A 35 -3.81 1.98 6.07
CA ILE A 35 -5.08 2.56 6.53
C ILE A 35 -5.75 3.26 5.35
N TYR A 36 -6.95 2.82 5.00
CA TYR A 36 -7.73 3.39 3.90
C TYR A 36 -8.74 4.42 4.39
N PHE A 37 -8.82 5.53 3.67
CA PHE A 37 -9.72 6.63 3.96
C PHE A 37 -10.73 6.80 2.82
N ASN A 38 -11.92 7.26 3.18
CA ASN A 38 -12.90 7.78 2.24
C ASN A 38 -13.18 9.25 2.56
N MET A 39 -13.73 9.97 1.58
CA MET A 39 -14.10 11.37 1.74
C MET A 39 -15.16 11.57 2.85
N PRO A 40 -15.32 12.82 3.32
CA PRO A 40 -16.46 13.23 4.14
C PRO A 40 -17.81 12.74 3.57
N LYS A 41 -18.76 12.44 4.46
CA LYS A 41 -20.12 12.06 4.03
C LYS A 41 -20.75 13.18 3.21
N GLY A 42 -21.46 12.83 2.14
CA GLY A 42 -22.06 13.79 1.21
C GLY A 42 -21.14 14.26 0.08
N LEU A 43 -19.84 13.94 0.14
CA LEU A 43 -18.90 14.10 -0.97
C LEU A 43 -18.73 12.79 -1.74
N ARG A 44 -17.79 12.79 -2.70
CA ARG A 44 -17.46 11.65 -3.57
C ARG A 44 -17.15 10.38 -2.76
N ASP A 45 -17.82 9.28 -3.05
CA ASP A 45 -17.53 7.98 -2.45
C ASP A 45 -16.51 7.20 -3.29
N PHE A 46 -15.30 7.04 -2.75
CA PHE A 46 -14.22 6.32 -3.42
C PHE A 46 -14.54 4.88 -3.78
N LYS A 47 -15.44 4.21 -3.04
CA LYS A 47 -15.87 2.86 -3.40
C LYS A 47 -16.69 2.87 -4.70
N GLN A 48 -17.50 3.90 -4.91
CA GLN A 48 -18.35 4.03 -6.09
C GLN A 48 -17.56 4.50 -7.31
N THR A 49 -16.50 5.29 -7.09
CA THR A 49 -15.68 5.86 -8.16
C THR A 49 -14.40 5.06 -8.48
N ASP A 50 -14.20 3.90 -7.84
CA ASP A 50 -13.00 3.03 -7.95
C ASP A 50 -11.68 3.75 -7.61
N GLU A 51 -11.77 4.73 -6.70
CA GLU A 51 -10.64 5.47 -6.18
C GLU A 51 -10.21 4.92 -4.80
N ALA A 52 -9.06 5.36 -4.30
CA ALA A 52 -8.68 5.15 -2.91
C ALA A 52 -7.71 6.22 -2.42
N LEU A 53 -7.84 6.58 -1.14
CA LEU A 53 -6.81 7.29 -0.39
C LEU A 53 -6.27 6.38 0.71
N ARG A 54 -4.96 6.31 0.86
CA ARG A 54 -4.31 5.39 1.78
C ARG A 54 -3.14 6.07 2.51
N LEU A 55 -3.07 5.87 3.82
CA LEU A 55 -1.84 6.04 4.59
C LEU A 55 -1.17 4.68 4.77
N ARG A 56 0.13 4.61 4.50
CA ARG A 56 0.93 3.39 4.65
C ARG A 56 2.05 3.63 5.65
N LYS A 57 2.19 2.72 6.61
CA LYS A 57 3.43 2.47 7.35
C LYS A 57 4.15 1.29 6.71
N SER A 58 5.41 1.49 6.30
CA SER A 58 6.24 0.49 5.66
C SER A 58 7.50 0.26 6.47
N VAL A 59 7.64 -0.94 7.02
CA VAL A 59 8.77 -1.35 7.86
C VAL A 59 9.62 -2.35 7.09
N GLU A 60 10.86 -1.99 6.82
CA GLU A 60 11.88 -2.86 6.21
C GLU A 60 12.48 -3.80 7.25
N PHE A 61 12.56 -5.09 6.92
CA PHE A 61 13.22 -6.11 7.73
C PHE A 61 14.01 -7.10 6.86
N ASN A 62 14.98 -7.79 7.47
CA ASN A 62 15.70 -8.87 6.80
C ASN A 62 14.99 -10.21 7.05
N ARG A 63 14.77 -11.01 6.01
CA ARG A 63 14.21 -12.37 6.12
C ARG A 63 14.97 -13.27 7.10
N ASP A 64 16.29 -13.09 7.20
CA ASP A 64 17.17 -13.86 8.08
C ASP A 64 17.22 -13.29 9.52
N SER A 65 16.80 -12.04 9.70
CA SER A 65 16.83 -11.31 10.98
C SER A 65 15.59 -10.42 11.16
N LYS A 66 14.40 -11.03 11.26
CA LYS A 66 13.11 -10.32 11.37
C LYS A 66 13.00 -9.34 12.55
N LYS A 67 13.83 -9.50 13.60
CA LYS A 67 13.79 -8.68 14.81
C LYS A 67 14.46 -7.31 14.67
N VAL A 68 15.24 -7.08 13.61
CA VAL A 68 15.89 -5.80 13.36
C VAL A 68 15.11 -5.07 12.28
N ALA A 69 14.17 -4.22 12.68
CA ALA A 69 13.55 -3.27 11.77
C ALA A 69 14.63 -2.26 11.36
N GLN A 70 14.96 -2.23 10.07
CA GLN A 70 16.09 -1.45 9.58
C GLN A 70 15.68 -0.03 9.18
N LYS A 71 14.43 0.14 8.75
CA LYS A 71 13.94 1.41 8.25
C LYS A 71 12.41 1.44 8.27
N ILE A 72 11.85 2.55 8.71
CA ILE A 72 10.41 2.82 8.62
C ILE A 72 10.21 3.99 7.66
N ASN A 73 9.30 3.83 6.72
CA ASN A 73 8.87 4.88 5.81
C ASN A 73 7.35 5.01 5.88
N TYR A 74 6.85 6.24 5.77
CA TYR A 74 5.43 6.53 5.73
C TYR A 74 5.06 7.18 4.41
N PHE A 75 3.88 6.84 3.90
CA PHE A 75 3.39 7.35 2.63
C PHE A 75 1.92 7.69 2.70
N ILE A 76 1.53 8.79 2.04
CA ILE A 76 0.14 9.01 1.62
C ILE A 76 0.05 8.73 0.12
N THR A 77 -0.95 7.97 -0.28
CA THR A 77 -1.16 7.60 -1.68
C THR A 77 -2.60 7.87 -2.08
N TYR A 78 -2.80 8.68 -3.11
CA TYR A 78 -4.05 8.73 -3.86
C TYR A 78 -3.95 7.79 -5.07
N LYS A 79 -4.99 6.97 -5.25
CA LYS A 79 -5.18 6.05 -6.37
C LYS A 79 -6.45 6.46 -7.10
N GLY A 80 -6.31 6.88 -8.36
CA GLY A 80 -7.42 7.16 -9.24
C GLY A 80 -8.20 5.90 -9.63
N LYS A 81 -9.28 6.12 -10.38
CA LYS A 81 -10.06 5.05 -11.04
C LYS A 81 -9.16 4.20 -11.95
N LYS A 82 -9.45 2.91 -12.07
CA LYS A 82 -8.76 2.07 -13.06
C LYS A 82 -9.03 2.58 -14.48
N ILE A 83 -7.98 2.55 -15.28
CA ILE A 83 -8.02 2.92 -16.70
C ILE A 83 -8.25 1.68 -17.56
N ASP A 84 -7.75 0.53 -17.11
CA ASP A 84 -7.85 -0.75 -17.81
C ASP A 84 -8.58 -1.81 -16.98
N LYS A 85 -9.23 -2.76 -17.68
CA LYS A 85 -9.98 -3.87 -17.08
C LYS A 85 -9.12 -5.09 -16.78
N THR A 86 -8.01 -5.28 -17.49
CA THR A 86 -7.17 -6.48 -17.37
C THR A 86 -6.04 -6.34 -16.35
N THR A 87 -5.61 -5.11 -16.12
CA THR A 87 -4.54 -4.72 -15.20
C THR A 87 -5.08 -3.87 -14.06
N LYS A 88 -4.25 -3.59 -13.06
CA LYS A 88 -4.60 -2.65 -11.98
C LYS A 88 -4.21 -1.21 -12.30
N THR A 89 -4.01 -0.91 -13.59
CA THR A 89 -3.49 0.36 -14.09
C THR A 89 -4.39 1.52 -13.73
N ARG A 90 -3.80 2.53 -13.09
CA ARG A 90 -4.48 3.74 -12.64
C ARG A 90 -3.47 4.87 -12.47
N GLU A 91 -3.98 6.09 -12.37
CA GLU A 91 -3.17 7.20 -11.88
C GLU A 91 -2.88 6.99 -10.39
N GLU A 92 -1.61 7.10 -10.01
CA GLU A 92 -1.18 7.11 -8.62
C GLU A 92 -0.33 8.35 -8.35
N ILE A 93 -0.59 8.95 -7.18
CA ILE A 93 0.20 10.02 -6.59
C ILE A 93 0.59 9.54 -5.20
N GLU A 94 1.88 9.27 -5.01
CA GLU A 94 2.44 8.84 -3.73
C GLU A 94 3.40 9.91 -3.21
N VAL A 95 3.24 10.28 -1.96
CA VAL A 95 4.09 11.25 -1.28
C VAL A 95 4.63 10.62 -0.01
N LYS A 96 5.95 10.66 0.16
CA LYS A 96 6.59 10.28 1.42
C LYS A 96 6.30 11.34 2.47
N ILE A 97 5.87 10.90 3.65
CA ILE A 97 5.59 11.78 4.80
C ILE A 97 6.50 11.41 5.97
N ASN A 98 6.70 12.36 6.88
CA ASN A 98 7.59 12.17 8.02
C ASN A 98 6.88 11.44 9.17
N GLU A 99 5.66 11.86 9.50
CA GLU A 99 4.89 11.33 10.63
C GLU A 99 3.50 10.92 10.18
N ILE A 100 3.11 9.68 10.50
CA ILE A 100 1.81 9.13 10.09
C ILE A 100 0.66 9.67 10.93
N ASP A 101 0.89 9.93 12.22
CA ASP A 101 -0.14 10.41 13.14
C ASP A 101 -0.56 11.84 12.84
N ASP A 102 0.38 12.71 12.48
CA ASP A 102 0.08 14.08 12.04
C ASP A 102 -0.79 14.09 10.79
N MET A 103 -0.44 13.29 9.78
CA MET A 103 -1.23 13.17 8.56
C MET A 103 -2.61 12.55 8.83
N LYS A 104 -2.67 11.54 9.70
CA LYS A 104 -3.93 10.93 10.13
C LYS A 104 -4.85 11.96 10.82
N ASN A 105 -4.30 12.77 11.71
CA ASN A 105 -5.03 13.84 12.38
C ASN A 105 -5.50 14.92 11.41
N LEU A 106 -4.64 15.36 10.48
CA LEU A 106 -4.98 16.31 9.43
C LEU A 106 -6.17 15.80 8.59
N LEU A 107 -6.11 14.55 8.11
CA LEU A 107 -7.19 13.95 7.33
C LEU A 107 -8.50 13.90 8.13
N LYS A 108 -8.43 13.54 9.41
CA LYS A 108 -9.59 13.50 10.32
C LYS A 108 -10.21 14.88 10.52
N ILE A 109 -9.41 15.93 10.74
CA ILE A 109 -9.88 17.32 10.88
C ILE A 109 -10.57 17.79 9.59
N LEU A 110 -10.05 17.41 8.43
CA LEU A 110 -10.67 17.67 7.13
C LEU A 110 -11.91 16.80 6.85
N GLY A 111 -12.28 15.90 7.78
CA GLY A 111 -13.49 15.08 7.70
C GLY A 111 -13.34 13.78 6.90
N PHE A 112 -12.12 13.42 6.47
CA PHE A 112 -11.88 12.08 5.91
C PHE A 112 -12.11 11.01 6.96
N ARG A 113 -12.61 9.86 6.51
CA ARG A 113 -13.06 8.77 7.39
C ARG A 113 -12.23 7.53 7.13
N GLU A 114 -11.64 6.98 8.17
CA GLU A 114 -11.05 5.64 8.13
C GLU A 114 -12.12 4.61 7.78
N VAL A 115 -11.80 3.69 6.87
CA VAL A 115 -12.72 2.65 6.41
C VAL A 115 -12.26 1.27 6.86
N PHE A 116 -11.00 0.93 6.61
CA PHE A 116 -10.40 -0.35 7.01
C PHE A 116 -8.88 -0.28 6.97
N THR A 117 -8.24 -1.24 7.65
CA THR A 117 -6.79 -1.42 7.65
C THR A 117 -6.41 -2.75 7.02
N VAL A 118 -5.35 -2.76 6.20
CA VAL A 118 -4.81 -3.99 5.60
C VAL A 118 -3.36 -4.17 6.03
N ILE A 119 -3.09 -5.25 6.74
CA ILE A 119 -1.74 -5.64 7.17
C ILE A 119 -1.23 -6.77 6.27
N LYS A 120 0.01 -6.67 5.79
CA LYS A 120 0.65 -7.70 4.95
C LYS A 120 2.17 -7.66 5.01
N GLU A 121 2.79 -8.82 4.79
CA GLU A 121 4.22 -8.92 4.44
C GLU A 121 4.39 -8.93 2.92
N ARG A 122 5.46 -8.30 2.41
CA ARG A 122 5.89 -8.32 1.02
C ARG A 122 7.34 -8.75 0.92
#